data_AF-A0A485M6Y1-F1
#
_entry.id   AF-A0A485M6Y1-F1
#
_cell.length_a   1.000
_cell.length_b   1.000
_cell.length_c   1.000
_cell.angle_alpha   90.00
_cell.angle_beta   90.00
_cell.angle_gamma   90.00
#
_symmetry.space_group_name_H-M   'P 1'
#
loop_
_entity.id
_entity.type
_entity.pdbx_description
1 polymer ?
#
loop_
_entity_poly.entity_id
_entity_poly.type
_entity_poly.pdbx_seq_one_letter_code
_entity_poly.pdbx_strand_id
1 'polypeptide(L)'
;MDTVEACNIPPEMGWWKAHNIVEMGIELIVSSSGDYSEKIKSVFTNHSLISEVDEMLCELLKLDNYDFLKRVKRFTGLIEMEKAGAFSLAEKYRLQMHFRHQVEIDTKKVASLIERAAESVYDELQDFFKTVAGLVKNNIHALVAQECSRPEK
;
A
#
# COMPACT_ATOMS: atom_id res chain seq x y z
N MET A 1 -0.37 -24.67 7.30
CA MET A 1 -0.84 -23.30 7.04
C MET A 1 -0.32 -22.89 5.69
N ASP A 2 -1.21 -22.61 4.73
CA ASP A 2 -0.84 -22.47 3.31
C ASP A 2 0.26 -21.42 3.06
N THR A 3 0.25 -20.31 3.79
CA THR A 3 1.29 -19.26 3.69
C THR A 3 2.68 -19.75 4.07
N VAL A 4 2.78 -20.59 5.11
CA VAL A 4 4.06 -21.15 5.60
C VAL A 4 4.70 -22.01 4.51
N GLU A 5 3.88 -22.84 3.87
CA GLU A 5 4.29 -23.69 2.76
C GLU A 5 4.66 -22.87 1.53
N ALA A 6 3.78 -21.95 1.10
CA ALA A 6 3.99 -21.16 -0.10
C ALA A 6 5.21 -20.22 0.00
N CYS A 7 5.49 -19.71 1.20
CA CYS A 7 6.60 -18.79 1.44
C CYS A 7 7.88 -19.49 1.92
N ASN A 8 7.87 -20.81 2.16
CA ASN A 8 9.00 -21.55 2.71
C ASN A 8 9.60 -20.90 3.98
N ILE A 9 8.73 -20.55 4.93
CA ILE A 9 9.10 -19.84 6.17
C ILE A 9 8.86 -20.71 7.42
N PRO A 10 9.45 -20.35 8.57
CA PRO A 10 9.10 -20.97 9.84
C PRO A 10 7.62 -20.73 10.24
N PRO A 11 6.96 -21.69 10.93
CA PRO A 11 5.56 -21.55 11.34
C PRO A 11 5.24 -20.29 12.16
N GLU A 12 6.15 -19.85 13.01
CA GLU A 12 6.03 -18.66 13.85
C GLU A 12 5.92 -17.36 13.03
N MET A 13 6.41 -17.35 11.79
CA MET A 13 6.26 -16.22 10.88
C MET A 13 4.96 -16.29 10.06
N GLY A 14 4.23 -17.41 10.12
CA GLY A 14 3.06 -17.68 9.28
C GLY A 14 2.01 -16.59 9.33
N TRP A 15 1.58 -16.19 10.55
CA TRP A 15 0.58 -15.14 10.74
C TRP A 15 1.04 -13.77 10.23
N TRP A 16 2.31 -13.43 10.49
CA TRP A 16 2.88 -12.17 10.01
C TRP A 16 2.93 -12.14 8.48
N LYS A 17 3.24 -13.25 7.82
CA LYS A 17 3.26 -13.28 6.35
C LYS A 17 1.89 -13.44 5.73
N ALA A 18 0.91 -13.97 6.47
CA ALA A 18 -0.46 -14.05 5.99
C ALA A 18 -1.11 -12.67 5.82
N HIS A 19 -0.82 -11.69 6.70
CA HIS A 19 -1.34 -10.34 6.49
C HIS A 19 -0.85 -9.72 5.19
N ASN A 20 0.43 -9.95 4.82
CA ASN A 20 0.97 -9.43 3.55
C ASN A 20 0.19 -9.96 2.35
N ILE A 21 -0.23 -11.24 2.42
CA ILE A 21 -1.07 -11.85 1.37
C ILE A 21 -2.43 -11.16 1.31
N VAL A 22 -3.05 -10.89 2.47
CA VAL A 22 -4.33 -10.19 2.54
C VAL A 22 -4.22 -8.76 2.02
N GLU A 23 -3.17 -8.02 2.39
CA GLU A 23 -2.89 -6.68 1.90
C GLU A 23 -2.71 -6.66 0.38
N MET A 24 -1.98 -7.64 -0.18
CA MET A 24 -1.87 -7.79 -1.64
C MET A 24 -3.20 -8.19 -2.30
N GLY A 25 -4.06 -8.95 -1.61
CA GLY A 25 -5.42 -9.23 -2.07
C GLY A 25 -6.28 -7.95 -2.18
N ILE A 26 -6.16 -7.07 -1.19
CA ILE A 26 -6.77 -5.73 -1.22
C ILE A 26 -6.18 -4.90 -2.36
N GLU A 27 -4.84 -4.90 -2.51
CA GLU A 27 -4.16 -4.18 -3.60
C GLU A 27 -4.62 -4.65 -4.98
N LEU A 28 -4.83 -5.96 -5.17
CA LEU A 28 -5.37 -6.51 -6.41
C LEU A 28 -6.75 -5.92 -6.73
N ILE A 29 -7.65 -5.85 -5.75
CA ILE A 29 -8.99 -5.26 -5.92
C ILE A 29 -8.89 -3.76 -6.23
N VAL A 30 -8.14 -3.02 -5.42
CA VAL A 30 -8.02 -1.55 -5.56
C VAL A 30 -7.38 -1.17 -6.89
N SER A 31 -6.36 -1.91 -7.34
CA SER A 31 -5.68 -1.64 -8.61
C SER A 31 -6.56 -1.88 -9.85
N SER A 32 -7.62 -2.67 -9.70
CA SER A 32 -8.60 -2.91 -10.77
C SER A 32 -9.61 -1.76 -10.92
N SER A 33 -9.61 -0.79 -10.00
CA SER A 33 -10.58 0.30 -9.93
C SER A 33 -9.98 1.64 -10.39
N GLY A 34 -10.57 2.21 -11.44
CA GLY A 34 -10.26 3.58 -11.91
C GLY A 34 -8.78 3.79 -12.27
N ASP A 35 -8.27 4.98 -11.97
CA ASP A 35 -6.96 5.46 -12.43
C ASP A 35 -5.81 5.14 -11.45
N TYR A 36 -5.85 3.98 -10.78
CA TYR A 36 -4.91 3.62 -9.70
C TYR A 36 -3.44 3.77 -10.12
N SER A 37 -3.05 3.17 -11.26
CA SER A 37 -1.66 3.20 -11.74
C SER A 37 -1.19 4.60 -12.09
N GLU A 38 -2.05 5.42 -12.69
CA GLU A 38 -1.73 6.82 -13.01
C GLU A 38 -1.55 7.66 -11.74
N LYS A 39 -2.42 7.47 -10.75
CA LYS A 39 -2.32 8.14 -9.45
C LYS A 39 -1.05 7.73 -8.71
N ILE A 40 -0.74 6.44 -8.64
CA ILE A 40 0.51 5.96 -8.04
C ILE A 40 1.72 6.56 -8.75
N LYS A 41 1.78 6.48 -10.08
CA LYS A 41 2.90 7.04 -10.85
C LYS A 41 3.07 8.53 -10.61
N SER A 42 1.97 9.30 -10.62
CA SER A 42 2.04 10.75 -10.42
C SER A 42 2.55 11.14 -9.03
N VAL A 43 2.19 10.38 -7.98
CA VAL A 43 2.74 10.59 -6.63
C VAL A 43 4.25 10.34 -6.61
N PHE A 44 4.71 9.26 -7.23
CA PHE A 44 6.14 8.89 -7.23
C PHE A 44 7.01 9.76 -8.16
N THR A 45 6.41 10.53 -9.07
CA THR A 45 7.13 11.46 -9.96
C THR A 45 6.98 12.92 -9.54
N ASN A 46 6.21 13.23 -8.48
CA ASN A 46 6.08 14.58 -7.94
C ASN A 46 7.33 14.96 -7.11
N HIS A 47 8.41 15.32 -7.81
CA HIS A 47 9.69 15.66 -7.18
C HIS A 47 9.62 16.87 -6.24
N SER A 48 8.72 17.83 -6.48
CA SER A 48 8.52 18.99 -5.60
C SER A 48 7.99 18.52 -4.24
N LEU A 49 6.88 17.78 -4.26
CA LEU A 49 6.26 17.27 -3.04
C LEU A 49 7.20 16.31 -2.28
N ILE A 50 7.95 15.47 -3.00
CA ILE A 50 8.94 14.59 -2.38
C ILE A 50 10.03 15.41 -1.65
N SER A 51 10.46 16.53 -2.22
CA SER A 51 11.44 17.43 -1.58
C SER A 51 10.85 18.10 -0.34
N GLU A 52 9.64 18.63 -0.43
CA GLU A 52 8.94 19.25 0.70
C GLU A 52 8.75 18.26 1.86
N VAL A 53 8.40 17.01 1.56
CA VAL A 53 8.30 15.95 2.58
C VAL A 53 9.66 15.60 3.18
N ASP A 54 10.74 15.61 2.40
CA ASP A 54 12.10 15.39 2.92
C ASP A 54 12.50 16.48 3.93
N GLU A 55 12.22 17.74 3.62
CA GLU A 55 12.47 18.89 4.50
C GLU A 55 11.66 18.77 5.80
N MET A 56 10.36 18.50 5.70
CA MET A 56 9.49 18.29 6.87
C MET A 56 9.96 17.13 7.75
N LEU A 57 10.44 16.04 7.14
CA LEU A 57 10.97 14.89 7.89
C LEU A 57 12.31 15.21 8.55
N CYS A 58 13.19 15.97 7.89
CA CYS A 58 14.44 16.45 8.49
C CYS A 58 14.17 17.33 9.72
N GLU A 59 13.21 18.26 9.62
CA GLU A 59 12.80 19.11 10.74
C GLU A 59 12.20 18.29 11.89
N LEU A 60 11.26 17.39 11.58
CA LEU A 60 10.56 16.58 12.58
C LEU A 60 11.50 15.61 13.31
N LEU A 61 12.41 14.96 12.57
CA LEU A 61 13.32 13.94 13.09
C LEU A 61 14.66 14.51 13.56
N LYS A 62 14.90 15.82 13.38
CA LYS A 62 16.16 16.51 13.68
C LYS A 62 17.36 15.86 13.00
N LEU A 63 17.23 15.61 11.69
CA LEU A 63 18.27 15.02 10.86
C LEU A 63 18.84 16.06 9.90
N ASP A 64 20.15 16.05 9.69
CA ASP A 64 20.81 16.94 8.73
C ASP A 64 20.50 16.56 7.26
N ASN A 65 20.20 15.27 7.02
CA ASN A 65 19.79 14.73 5.72
C ASN A 65 19.06 13.40 5.90
N TYR A 66 17.86 13.26 5.34
CA TYR A 66 17.06 12.03 5.37
C TYR A 66 17.08 11.25 4.04
N ASP A 67 17.34 11.94 2.92
CA ASP A 67 17.38 11.44 1.54
C ASP A 67 16.13 10.62 1.18
N PHE A 68 14.96 11.23 1.36
CA PHE A 68 13.65 10.62 1.09
C PHE A 68 13.53 10.21 -0.37
N LEU A 69 14.01 11.02 -1.31
CA LEU A 69 13.96 10.70 -2.74
C LEU A 69 14.63 9.34 -3.05
N LYS A 70 15.78 9.05 -2.45
CA LYS A 70 16.44 7.75 -2.63
C LYS A 70 15.63 6.60 -2.03
N ARG A 71 14.97 6.82 -0.90
CA ARG A 71 14.07 5.81 -0.29
C ARG A 71 12.88 5.54 -1.19
N VAL A 72 12.27 6.59 -1.71
CA VAL A 72 11.16 6.53 -2.67
C VAL A 72 11.56 5.75 -3.92
N LYS A 73 12.71 6.06 -4.54
CA LYS A 73 13.24 5.34 -5.72
C LYS A 73 13.52 3.86 -5.45
N ARG A 74 13.97 3.51 -4.25
CA ARG A 74 14.16 2.09 -3.87
C ARG A 74 12.82 1.39 -3.67
N PHE A 75 11.85 2.08 -3.08
CA PHE A 75 10.54 1.53 -2.80
C PHE A 75 9.77 1.21 -4.08
N THR A 76 9.83 2.05 -5.12
CA THR A 76 9.15 1.79 -6.41
C THR A 76 9.62 0.49 -7.08
N GLY A 77 10.85 0.03 -6.82
CA GLY A 77 11.32 -1.27 -7.30
C GLY A 77 10.65 -2.47 -6.62
N LEU A 78 10.13 -2.29 -5.41
CA LEU A 78 9.57 -3.34 -4.55
C LEU A 78 8.04 -3.42 -4.62
N ILE A 79 7.38 -2.49 -5.29
CA ILE A 79 5.92 -2.46 -5.46
C ILE A 79 5.52 -2.60 -6.93
N GLU A 80 4.24 -2.88 -7.17
CA GLU A 80 3.65 -2.83 -8.49
C GLU A 80 3.17 -1.41 -8.81
N MET A 81 3.71 -0.83 -9.88
CA MET A 81 3.42 0.55 -10.30
C MET A 81 2.37 0.59 -11.42
N GLU A 82 2.12 -0.55 -12.06
CA GLU A 82 1.13 -0.72 -13.10
C GLU A 82 -0.18 -1.26 -12.53
N LYS A 83 -1.04 -1.79 -13.40
CA LYS A 83 -2.22 -2.55 -12.96
C LYS A 83 -1.75 -3.85 -12.30
N ALA A 84 -2.09 -4.05 -11.03
CA ALA A 84 -1.64 -5.22 -10.31
C ALA A 84 -2.36 -6.49 -10.78
N GLY A 85 -1.57 -7.55 -10.96
CA GLY A 85 -2.06 -8.91 -11.11
C GLY A 85 -1.52 -9.76 -9.97
N ALA A 86 -2.25 -10.81 -9.57
CA ALA A 86 -1.84 -11.67 -8.47
C ALA A 86 -0.41 -12.22 -8.63
N PHE A 87 -0.05 -12.60 -9.87
CA PHE A 87 1.30 -13.07 -10.16
C PHE A 87 2.35 -11.93 -10.10
N SER A 88 2.03 -10.73 -10.58
CA SER A 88 2.99 -9.62 -10.54
C SER A 88 3.24 -9.17 -9.09
N LEU A 89 2.20 -9.15 -8.26
CA LEU A 89 2.30 -8.94 -6.80
C LEU A 89 3.14 -10.03 -6.13
N ALA A 90 2.92 -11.31 -6.48
CA ALA A 90 3.71 -12.42 -5.96
C ALA A 90 5.21 -12.29 -6.32
N GLU A 91 5.54 -11.83 -7.53
CA GLU A 91 6.93 -11.56 -7.92
C GLU A 91 7.56 -10.39 -7.14
N LYS A 92 6.80 -9.31 -6.93
CA LYS A 92 7.26 -8.21 -6.06
C LYS A 92 7.48 -8.69 -4.64
N TYR A 93 6.58 -9.50 -4.13
CA TYR A 93 6.71 -10.10 -2.81
C TYR A 93 7.89 -11.06 -2.70
N ARG A 94 8.22 -11.81 -3.76
CA ARG A 94 9.44 -12.62 -3.83
C ARG A 94 10.69 -11.77 -3.66
N LEU A 95 10.77 -10.62 -4.32
CA LEU A 95 11.89 -9.68 -4.15
C LEU A 95 11.98 -9.17 -2.70
N GLN A 96 10.84 -8.84 -2.08
CA GLN A 96 10.79 -8.40 -0.69
C GLN A 96 11.22 -9.50 0.28
N MET A 97 10.76 -10.75 0.07
CA MET A 97 11.12 -11.91 0.89
C MET A 97 12.59 -12.27 0.76
N HIS A 98 13.14 -12.21 -0.45
CA HIS A 98 14.58 -12.38 -0.68
C HIS A 98 15.40 -11.29 0.02
N PHE A 99 15.02 -10.01 -0.16
CA PHE A 99 15.76 -8.88 0.41
C PHE A 99 15.72 -8.85 1.95
N ARG A 100 14.58 -9.19 2.56
CA ARG A 100 14.38 -9.09 4.02
C ARG A 100 14.73 -10.36 4.78
N HIS A 101 14.51 -11.52 4.18
CA HIS A 101 14.57 -12.81 4.87
C HIS A 101 15.49 -13.82 4.19
N GLN A 102 16.02 -13.52 2.99
CA GLN A 102 16.86 -14.43 2.22
C GLN A 102 16.16 -15.76 1.89
N VAL A 103 14.83 -15.70 1.67
CA VAL A 103 13.99 -16.86 1.35
C VAL A 103 13.42 -16.71 -0.07
N GLU A 104 13.48 -17.80 -0.83
CA GLU A 104 12.74 -17.94 -2.09
C GLU A 104 11.35 -18.54 -1.81
N ILE A 105 10.34 -17.99 -2.48
CA ILE A 105 8.94 -18.38 -2.32
C ILE A 105 8.41 -19.01 -3.61
N ASP A 106 7.35 -19.81 -3.49
CA ASP A 106 6.59 -20.30 -4.64
C ASP A 106 5.60 -19.22 -5.10
N THR A 107 5.98 -18.45 -6.13
CA THR A 107 5.17 -17.32 -6.61
C THR A 107 3.83 -17.75 -7.20
N LYS A 108 3.70 -18.98 -7.69
CA LYS A 108 2.41 -19.51 -8.17
C LYS A 108 1.47 -19.80 -7.02
N LYS A 109 1.96 -20.47 -5.97
CA LYS A 109 1.16 -20.71 -4.75
C LYS A 109 0.78 -19.39 -4.08
N VAL A 110 1.72 -18.45 -3.99
CA VAL A 110 1.46 -17.13 -3.42
C VAL A 110 0.43 -16.36 -4.24
N ALA A 111 0.53 -16.35 -5.57
CA ALA A 111 -0.48 -15.72 -6.42
C ALA A 111 -1.88 -16.29 -6.17
N SER A 112 -2.02 -17.62 -6.07
CA SER A 112 -3.29 -18.26 -5.74
C SER A 112 -3.80 -17.86 -4.34
N LEU A 113 -2.92 -17.69 -3.36
CA LEU A 113 -3.30 -17.19 -2.04
C LEU A 113 -3.76 -15.73 -2.07
N ILE A 114 -3.14 -14.89 -2.90
CA ILE A 114 -3.56 -13.49 -3.11
C ILE A 114 -4.96 -13.43 -3.72
N GLU A 115 -5.25 -14.25 -4.73
CA GLU A 115 -6.59 -14.34 -5.34
C GLU A 115 -7.65 -14.76 -4.33
N ARG A 116 -7.39 -15.84 -3.57
CA ARG A 116 -8.27 -16.30 -2.50
C ARG A 116 -8.49 -15.23 -1.42
N ALA A 117 -7.43 -14.50 -1.06
CA ALA A 117 -7.54 -13.42 -0.09
C ALA A 117 -8.41 -12.28 -0.62
N ALA A 118 -8.21 -11.86 -1.88
CA ALA A 118 -9.05 -10.86 -2.55
C ALA A 118 -10.53 -11.28 -2.54
N GLU A 119 -10.84 -12.50 -2.94
CA GLU A 119 -12.21 -13.03 -2.90
C GLU A 119 -12.80 -12.97 -1.49
N SER A 120 -12.01 -13.33 -0.47
CA SER A 120 -12.50 -13.41 0.91
C SER A 120 -12.76 -12.07 1.59
N VAL A 121 -12.19 -10.97 1.09
CA VAL A 121 -12.32 -9.63 1.70
C VAL A 121 -13.12 -8.66 0.83
N TYR A 122 -13.59 -9.11 -0.34
CA TYR A 122 -14.17 -8.22 -1.35
C TYR A 122 -15.38 -7.45 -0.81
N ASP A 123 -16.34 -8.16 -0.22
CA ASP A 123 -17.58 -7.56 0.28
C ASP A 123 -17.32 -6.64 1.47
N GLU A 124 -16.51 -7.06 2.45
CA GLU A 124 -16.15 -6.21 3.59
C GLU A 124 -15.40 -4.95 3.15
N LEU A 125 -14.55 -5.07 2.12
CA LEU A 125 -13.81 -3.93 1.59
C LEU A 125 -14.74 -2.92 0.89
N GLN A 126 -15.76 -3.37 0.16
CA GLN A 126 -16.76 -2.48 -0.43
C GLN A 126 -17.57 -1.74 0.65
N ASP A 127 -18.01 -2.46 1.68
CA ASP A 127 -18.73 -1.86 2.81
C ASP A 127 -17.87 -0.86 3.58
N PHE A 128 -16.59 -1.17 3.75
CA PHE A 128 -15.61 -0.25 4.33
C PHE A 128 -15.50 1.03 3.50
N PHE A 129 -15.29 0.93 2.18
CA PHE A 129 -15.15 2.12 1.33
C PHE A 129 -16.42 2.97 1.33
N LYS A 130 -17.60 2.35 1.26
CA LYS A 130 -18.89 3.06 1.35
C LYS A 130 -19.02 3.81 2.66
N THR A 131 -18.67 3.17 3.78
CA THR A 131 -18.73 3.77 5.12
C THR A 131 -17.77 4.95 5.23
N VAL A 132 -16.50 4.74 4.86
CA VAL A 132 -15.46 5.76 4.96
C VAL A 132 -15.74 6.94 4.03
N ALA A 133 -16.24 6.70 2.80
CA ALA A 133 -16.62 7.77 1.89
C ALA A 133 -17.71 8.68 2.48
N GLY A 134 -18.71 8.10 3.17
CA GLY A 134 -19.73 8.84 3.89
C GLY A 134 -19.15 9.70 5.02
N LEU A 135 -18.24 9.12 5.82
CA LEU A 135 -17.56 9.84 6.91
C LEU A 135 -16.70 11.00 6.39
N VAL A 136 -15.89 10.77 5.35
CA VAL A 136 -15.04 11.80 4.75
C VAL A 136 -15.88 12.95 4.20
N LYS A 137 -16.98 12.64 3.49
CA LYS A 137 -17.90 13.67 2.97
C LYS A 137 -18.48 14.53 4.09
N ASN A 138 -18.92 13.89 5.18
CA ASN A 138 -19.46 14.61 6.33
C ASN A 138 -18.40 15.50 7.01
N ASN A 139 -17.17 15.01 7.15
CA ASN A 139 -16.06 15.79 7.71
C ASN A 139 -15.72 17.01 6.86
N ILE A 140 -15.68 16.86 5.54
CA ILE A 140 -15.44 17.99 4.62
C ILE A 140 -16.57 19.03 4.75
N HIS A 141 -17.83 18.61 4.77
CA HIS A 141 -18.95 19.53 4.96
C HIS A 141 -18.88 20.26 6.31
N ALA A 142 -18.50 19.57 7.39
CA ALA A 142 -18.34 20.17 8.70
C ALA A 142 -17.22 21.23 8.72
N LEU A 143 -16.08 20.95 8.07
CA LEU A 143 -14.96 21.90 7.96
C LEU A 143 -15.37 23.16 7.18
N VAL A 144 -16.02 23.00 6.02
CA VAL A 144 -16.49 24.13 5.20
C VAL A 144 -17.53 24.98 5.96
N ALA A 145 -18.43 24.34 6.71
CA ALA A 145 -19.42 25.05 7.51
C ALA A 145 -18.79 25.86 8.66
N GLN A 146 -17.67 25.38 9.24
CA GLN A 146 -16.92 26.10 10.27
C GLN A 146 -16.12 27.29 9.71
N GLU A 147 -15.64 27.21 8.47
CA GLU A 147 -14.96 28.33 7.81
C GLU A 147 -15.93 29.45 7.44
N CYS A 148 -17.14 29.14 6.98
CA CYS A 148 -18.19 30.14 6.68
C CYS A 148 -18.80 30.82 7.92
N SER A 149 -18.53 30.31 9.14
CA SER A 149 -19.05 30.85 10.39
C SER A 149 -18.00 31.61 11.22
N ARG A 150 -16.78 31.82 10.70
CA ARG A 150 -15.80 32.74 11.29
C ARG A 150 -16.12 34.18 10.86
N PRO A 151 -16.39 35.12 11.81
CA PRO A 151 -16.51 36.53 11.45
C PRO A 151 -15.16 37.06 10.96
N GLU A 152 -15.18 37.83 9.87
CA GLU A 152 -14.02 38.55 9.35
C GLU A 152 -13.42 39.41 10.47
N LYS A 153 -12.12 39.25 10.71
CA LYS A 153 -11.34 40.11 11.60
C LYS A 153 -10.71 41.24 10.81
#